data_AF-A0A916K6B2-F1
#
_entry.id   AF-A0A916K6B2-F1
#
_cell.length_a   1.000
_cell.length_b   1.000
_cell.length_c   1.000
_cell.angle_alpha   90.00
_cell.angle_beta   90.00
_cell.angle_gamma   90.00
#
_symmetry.space_group_name_H-M   'P 1'
#
loop_
_entity.id
_entity.type
_entity.pdbx_description
1 polymer ?
#
loop_
_entity_poly.entity_id
_entity_poly.type
_entity_poly.pdbx_seq_one_letter_code
_entity_poly.pdbx_strand_id
1 'polypeptide(L)'
;MLNAENRLLVASLKDDVTYGGQETALNAASQIEAIRSNPCSYTYCDEGDVARFQYDDYGVFLGATLAVRNSSLAGKVHPVTGVAFDSNGFPKFDSRFDTHLPEDQLKSSDATQFRTATKSLANEVMNNPEIAKQFTKLQLEQISRGITPEGYTWHHHQDTGRMQLVDSAIHAKTGHTGGRSIWGGGRKIRSGRGE
;
A
#
# COMPACT_ATOMS: atom_id res chain seq x y z
N MET A 1 -14.32 0.09 -3.42
CA MET A 1 -15.02 1.27 -2.87
C MET A 1 -13.97 2.35 -2.67
N LEU A 2 -14.15 3.60 -3.15
CA LEU A 2 -13.18 4.69 -2.91
C LEU A 2 -12.83 4.75 -1.40
N ASN A 3 -11.56 5.00 -1.06
CA ASN A 3 -11.19 5.31 0.32
C ASN A 3 -12.05 6.49 0.80
N ALA A 4 -12.45 6.49 2.07
CA ALA A 4 -13.39 7.48 2.60
C ALA A 4 -12.91 8.92 2.37
N GLU A 5 -11.59 9.13 2.41
CA GLU A 5 -10.94 10.42 2.24
C GLU A 5 -11.10 11.00 0.82
N ASN A 6 -10.94 10.21 -0.25
CA ASN A 6 -11.10 10.74 -1.61
C ASN A 6 -12.57 10.92 -2.00
N ARG A 7 -13.51 10.16 -1.39
CA ARG A 7 -14.95 10.44 -1.55
C ARG A 7 -15.31 11.79 -0.96
N LEU A 8 -14.82 12.05 0.25
CA LEU A 8 -15.08 13.29 0.97
C LEU A 8 -14.46 14.48 0.24
N LEU A 9 -13.25 14.32 -0.32
CA LEU A 9 -12.62 15.36 -1.11
C LEU A 9 -13.37 15.68 -2.41
N VAL A 10 -13.73 14.68 -3.20
CA VAL A 10 -14.48 14.92 -4.46
C VAL A 10 -15.89 15.43 -4.16
N ALA A 11 -16.53 15.01 -3.06
CA ALA A 11 -17.81 15.55 -2.61
C ALA A 11 -17.69 17.02 -2.19
N SER A 12 -16.66 17.36 -1.40
CA SER A 12 -16.37 18.74 -0.98
C SER A 12 -16.09 19.64 -2.18
N LEU A 13 -15.28 19.18 -3.14
CA LEU A 13 -14.99 19.95 -4.35
C LEU A 13 -16.25 20.16 -5.22
N LYS A 14 -17.22 19.23 -5.20
CA LYS A 14 -18.50 19.38 -5.90
C LYS A 14 -19.41 20.41 -5.22
N ASP A 15 -19.42 20.44 -3.89
CA ASP A 15 -20.14 21.47 -3.14
C ASP A 15 -19.53 22.86 -3.42
N ASP A 16 -18.20 22.95 -3.50
CA ASP A 16 -17.48 24.18 -3.85
C ASP A 16 -17.71 24.65 -5.29
N VAL A 17 -17.89 23.75 -6.26
CA VAL A 17 -18.32 24.09 -7.63
C VAL A 17 -19.75 24.61 -7.66
N THR A 18 -20.63 24.03 -6.85
CA THR A 18 -22.08 24.28 -6.92
C THR A 18 -22.51 25.50 -6.10
N TYR A 19 -21.88 25.70 -4.94
CA TYR A 19 -22.28 26.69 -3.95
C TYR A 19 -21.17 27.72 -3.64
N GLY A 20 -19.95 27.50 -4.13
CA GLY A 20 -18.83 28.42 -3.94
C GLY A 20 -18.93 29.68 -4.80
N GLY A 21 -18.21 30.73 -4.38
CA GLY A 21 -18.01 31.93 -5.20
C GLY A 21 -17.23 31.63 -6.48
N GLN A 22 -17.22 32.56 -7.43
CA GLN A 22 -16.64 32.36 -8.77
C GLN A 22 -15.20 31.81 -8.75
N GLU A 23 -14.34 32.33 -7.89
CA GLU A 23 -12.95 31.86 -7.73
C GLU A 23 -12.86 30.46 -7.12
N THR A 24 -13.67 30.18 -6.10
CA THR A 24 -13.78 28.88 -5.44
C THR A 24 -14.26 27.80 -6.39
N ALA A 25 -15.30 28.10 -7.18
CA ALA A 25 -15.85 27.18 -8.16
C ALA A 25 -14.87 26.89 -9.31
N LEU A 26 -14.13 27.89 -9.80
CA LEU A 26 -13.11 27.72 -10.84
C LEU A 26 -11.92 26.89 -10.34
N ASN A 27 -11.46 27.13 -9.11
CA ASN A 27 -10.37 26.36 -8.50
C ASN A 27 -10.78 24.91 -8.25
N ALA A 28 -12.01 24.67 -7.78
CA ALA A 28 -12.53 23.32 -7.57
C ALA A 28 -12.74 22.57 -8.90
N ALA A 29 -13.27 23.23 -9.93
CA ALA A 29 -13.39 22.65 -11.27
C ALA A 29 -12.02 22.31 -11.89
N SER A 30 -11.02 23.17 -11.71
CA SER A 30 -9.66 22.93 -12.20
C SER A 30 -8.98 21.75 -11.47
N GLN A 31 -9.22 21.59 -10.17
CA GLN A 31 -8.77 20.42 -9.41
C GLN A 31 -9.46 19.13 -9.86
N ILE A 32 -10.75 19.18 -10.20
CA ILE A 32 -11.47 18.03 -10.79
C ILE A 32 -10.90 17.67 -12.16
N GLU A 33 -10.59 18.66 -13.02
CA GLU A 33 -9.94 18.41 -14.32
C GLU A 33 -8.50 17.90 -14.17
N ALA A 34 -7.75 18.35 -13.15
CA ALA A 34 -6.45 17.80 -12.80
C ALA A 34 -6.55 16.33 -12.35
N ILE A 35 -7.59 15.98 -11.58
CA ILE A 35 -7.88 14.59 -11.18
C ILE A 35 -8.30 13.74 -12.40
N ARG A 36 -9.06 14.31 -13.35
CA ARG A 36 -9.47 13.63 -14.59
C ARG A 36 -8.30 13.38 -15.54
N SER A 37 -7.44 14.36 -15.72
CA SER A 37 -6.28 14.31 -16.62
C SER A 37 -5.12 13.49 -16.06
N ASN A 38 -4.96 13.46 -14.73
CA ASN A 38 -3.98 12.66 -14.03
C ASN A 38 -4.50 12.16 -12.68
N PRO A 39 -5.33 11.10 -12.67
CA PRO A 39 -5.89 10.52 -11.43
C PRO A 39 -4.80 10.00 -10.50
N CYS A 40 -3.59 9.82 -11.03
CA CYS A 40 -2.43 9.34 -10.29
C CYS A 40 -1.75 10.41 -9.42
N SER A 41 -2.10 11.69 -9.61
CA SER A 41 -1.64 12.78 -8.72
C SER A 41 -2.35 12.79 -7.36
N TYR A 42 -3.56 12.22 -7.30
CA TYR A 42 -4.41 12.16 -6.10
C TYR A 42 -4.61 10.74 -5.54
N THR A 43 -4.16 9.73 -6.29
CA THR A 43 -4.05 8.33 -5.88
C THR A 43 -2.77 7.79 -6.50
N TYR A 44 -1.69 7.62 -5.75
CA TYR A 44 -0.40 7.12 -6.26
C TYR A 44 -0.57 5.93 -7.22
N CYS A 45 -0.14 6.06 -8.49
CA CYS A 45 -0.04 4.96 -9.45
C CYS A 45 1.37 4.85 -10.02
N ASP A 46 1.90 3.63 -10.16
CA ASP A 46 3.13 3.30 -10.91
C ASP A 46 2.80 2.57 -12.23
N GLU A 47 3.81 2.32 -13.08
CA GLU A 47 3.68 1.68 -14.39
C GLU A 47 3.09 0.25 -14.29
N GLY A 48 1.85 0.09 -14.77
CA GLY A 48 1.07 -1.14 -14.69
C GLY A 48 -0.21 -1.03 -13.85
N ASP A 49 -0.32 0.00 -13.01
CA ASP A 49 -1.56 0.32 -12.30
C ASP A 49 -2.46 1.16 -13.21
N VAL A 50 -3.62 0.63 -13.59
CA VAL A 50 -4.63 1.42 -14.31
C VAL A 50 -5.60 2.04 -13.30
N ALA A 51 -5.58 3.36 -13.16
CA ALA A 51 -6.67 4.07 -12.50
C ALA A 51 -7.95 3.85 -13.33
N ARG A 52 -8.93 3.12 -12.79
CA ARG A 52 -10.25 2.97 -13.41
C ARG A 52 -11.12 4.13 -12.97
N PHE A 53 -11.49 4.98 -13.93
CA PHE A 53 -12.50 6.01 -13.74
C PHE A 53 -13.87 5.35 -13.58
N GLN A 54 -14.62 5.78 -12.57
CA GLN A 54 -15.99 5.36 -12.32
C GLN A 54 -16.94 6.47 -12.72
N TYR A 55 -17.99 6.09 -13.43
CA TYR A 55 -19.10 6.96 -13.83
C TYR A 55 -20.41 6.32 -13.37
N ASP A 56 -21.43 7.14 -13.08
CA ASP A 56 -22.80 6.63 -12.93
C ASP A 56 -23.46 6.36 -14.29
N ASP A 57 -24.70 5.86 -14.26
CA ASP A 57 -25.50 5.56 -15.46
C ASP A 57 -25.81 6.81 -16.31
N TYR A 58 -25.56 8.00 -15.78
CA TYR A 58 -25.73 9.28 -16.46
C TYR A 58 -24.40 9.89 -16.97
N GLY A 59 -23.28 9.16 -16.82
CA GLY A 59 -21.96 9.61 -17.26
C GLY A 59 -21.30 10.62 -16.31
N VAL A 60 -21.81 10.79 -15.08
CA VAL A 60 -21.21 11.68 -14.08
C VAL A 60 -20.02 11.00 -13.42
N PHE A 61 -18.88 11.70 -13.37
CA PHE A 61 -17.68 11.20 -12.72
C PHE A 61 -17.88 11.00 -11.21
N LEU A 62 -17.69 9.76 -10.75
CA LEU A 62 -17.81 9.34 -9.36
C LEU A 62 -16.47 9.24 -8.64
N GLY A 63 -15.37 9.02 -9.36
CA GLY A 63 -14.01 8.94 -8.80
C GLY A 63 -13.09 7.98 -9.57
N ALA A 64 -11.84 7.82 -9.12
CA ALA A 64 -10.89 6.87 -9.68
C ALA A 64 -10.56 5.75 -8.68
N THR A 65 -10.44 4.51 -9.15
CA THR A 65 -10.00 3.36 -8.33
C THR A 65 -8.69 2.80 -8.84
N LEU A 66 -7.76 2.49 -7.94
CA LEU A 66 -6.51 1.81 -8.27
C LEU A 66 -6.81 0.37 -8.68
N ALA A 67 -6.37 -0.06 -9.87
CA ALA A 67 -6.48 -1.46 -10.28
C ALA A 67 -5.39 -2.30 -9.60
N VAL A 68 -5.55 -2.54 -8.30
CA VAL A 68 -4.69 -3.48 -7.57
C VAL A 68 -4.93 -4.91 -8.04
N ARG A 69 -3.88 -5.73 -8.00
CA ARG A 69 -4.00 -7.18 -8.21
C ARG A 69 -4.99 -7.75 -7.20
N ASN A 70 -5.91 -8.60 -7.67
CA ASN A 70 -7.01 -9.13 -6.88
C ASN A 70 -8.01 -8.07 -6.35
N SER A 71 -8.14 -6.92 -7.02
CA SER A 71 -9.15 -5.89 -6.72
C SER A 71 -10.60 -6.41 -6.64
N SER A 72 -10.94 -7.51 -7.34
CA SER A 72 -12.26 -8.17 -7.26
C SER A 72 -12.55 -8.83 -5.91
N LEU A 73 -11.51 -9.01 -5.08
CA LEU A 73 -11.59 -9.50 -3.71
C LEU A 73 -11.81 -8.39 -2.69
N ALA A 74 -11.94 -7.12 -3.07
CA ALA A 74 -12.24 -6.05 -2.14
C ALA A 74 -13.48 -6.40 -1.28
N GLY A 75 -13.32 -6.36 0.05
CA GLY A 75 -14.34 -6.75 1.04
C GLY A 75 -14.61 -8.27 1.13
N LYS A 76 -13.81 -9.12 0.48
CA LYS A 76 -13.96 -10.58 0.45
C LYS A 76 -12.76 -11.26 1.10
N VAL A 77 -12.81 -12.59 1.15
CA VAL A 77 -11.73 -13.45 1.63
C VAL A 77 -11.08 -14.16 0.45
N HIS A 78 -9.75 -14.24 0.44
CA HIS A 78 -9.00 -14.95 -0.59
C HIS A 78 -9.28 -16.46 -0.51
N PRO A 79 -9.77 -17.09 -1.60
CA PRO A 79 -10.32 -18.45 -1.54
C PRO A 79 -9.28 -19.53 -1.24
N VAL A 80 -8.00 -19.27 -1.47
CA VAL A 80 -6.91 -20.24 -1.25
C VAL A 80 -6.21 -20.04 0.08
N THR A 81 -6.02 -18.78 0.50
CA THR A 81 -5.19 -18.44 1.67
C THR A 81 -6.00 -18.04 2.88
N GLY A 82 -7.30 -17.77 2.73
CA GLY A 82 -8.15 -17.29 3.82
C GLY A 82 -7.87 -15.85 4.24
N VAL A 83 -6.97 -15.13 3.57
CA VAL A 83 -6.64 -13.74 3.89
C VAL A 83 -7.81 -12.84 3.50
N ALA A 84 -8.33 -12.07 4.46
CA ALA A 84 -9.36 -11.08 4.20
C ALA A 84 -8.79 -9.87 3.45
N PHE A 85 -9.59 -9.24 2.60
CA PHE A 85 -9.24 -8.03 1.86
C PHE A 85 -10.10 -6.86 2.36
N ASP A 86 -9.51 -5.67 2.45
CA ASP A 86 -10.24 -4.45 2.79
C ASP A 86 -11.14 -3.95 1.66
N SER A 87 -11.87 -2.85 1.88
CA SER A 87 -12.78 -2.26 0.89
C SER A 87 -12.09 -1.68 -0.36
N ASN A 88 -10.77 -1.52 -0.28
CA ASN A 88 -9.90 -0.98 -1.33
C ASN A 88 -9.17 -2.09 -2.10
N GLY A 89 -9.26 -3.35 -1.65
CA GLY A 89 -8.63 -4.49 -2.30
C GLY A 89 -7.21 -4.81 -1.79
N PHE A 90 -6.83 -4.34 -0.61
CA PHE A 90 -5.58 -4.72 0.04
C PHE A 90 -5.77 -5.88 1.02
N PRO A 91 -4.84 -6.86 1.05
CA PRO A 91 -4.91 -7.97 1.99
C PRO A 91 -4.64 -7.53 3.43
N LYS A 92 -5.38 -8.10 4.37
CA LYS A 92 -5.21 -7.97 5.81
C LYS A 92 -4.49 -9.21 6.33
N PHE A 93 -3.16 -9.18 6.30
CA PHE A 93 -2.34 -10.28 6.81
C PHE A 93 -2.34 -10.31 8.35
N ASP A 94 -2.21 -11.52 8.91
CA ASP A 94 -1.83 -11.71 10.31
C ASP A 94 -0.35 -11.36 10.47
N SER A 95 -0.09 -10.15 10.95
CA SER A 95 1.27 -9.64 11.16
C SER A 95 1.77 -9.99 12.54
N ARG A 96 3.01 -10.49 12.63
CA ARG A 96 3.68 -10.75 13.92
C ARG A 96 4.34 -9.51 14.50
N PHE A 97 4.69 -8.56 13.64
CA PHE A 97 5.31 -7.31 14.04
C PHE A 97 5.18 -6.27 12.94
N ASP A 98 4.83 -5.06 13.34
CA ASP A 98 4.74 -3.90 12.46
C ASP A 98 5.81 -2.88 12.83
N THR A 99 6.39 -2.25 11.83
CA THR A 99 7.34 -1.15 12.02
C THR A 99 7.16 -0.11 10.93
N HIS A 100 7.74 1.07 11.13
CA HIS A 100 7.85 2.10 10.13
C HIS A 100 9.30 2.24 9.65
N LEU A 101 9.49 2.46 8.35
CA LEU A 101 10.78 2.84 7.79
C LEU A 101 11.03 4.33 8.02
N PRO A 102 12.30 4.76 8.17
CA PRO A 102 12.63 6.16 8.14
C PRO A 102 12.39 6.74 6.74
N GLU A 103 12.05 8.03 6.68
CA GLU A 103 11.64 8.72 5.45
C GLU A 103 12.68 8.61 4.33
N ASP A 104 13.97 8.71 4.68
CA ASP A 104 15.11 8.60 3.77
C ASP A 104 15.27 7.20 3.15
N GLN A 105 14.60 6.18 3.70
CA GLN A 105 14.65 4.80 3.21
C GLN A 105 13.36 4.35 2.50
N LEU A 106 12.36 5.22 2.36
CA LEU A 106 11.10 4.88 1.68
C LEU A 106 11.32 4.41 0.24
N LYS A 107 12.34 4.94 -0.45
CA LYS A 107 12.69 4.57 -1.84
C LYS A 107 13.93 3.68 -1.95
N SER A 108 14.43 3.14 -0.84
CA SER A 108 15.57 2.22 -0.83
C SER A 108 15.22 0.84 -1.39
N SER A 109 16.23 0.01 -1.66
CA SER A 109 16.03 -1.38 -2.10
C SER A 109 15.33 -2.25 -1.05
N ASP A 110 14.69 -3.34 -1.49
CA ASP A 110 14.05 -4.33 -0.59
C ASP A 110 15.03 -4.79 0.49
N ALA A 111 16.25 -5.13 0.09
CA ALA A 111 17.27 -5.61 1.01
C ALA A 111 17.62 -4.58 2.10
N THR A 112 17.64 -3.29 1.78
CA THR A 112 17.87 -2.24 2.77
C THR A 112 16.65 -2.05 3.66
N GLN A 113 15.45 -1.97 3.08
CA GLN A 113 14.21 -1.81 3.84
C GLN A 113 13.97 -2.98 4.81
N PHE A 114 14.21 -4.21 4.35
CA PHE A 114 14.07 -5.42 5.16
C PHE A 114 15.09 -5.47 6.28
N ARG A 115 16.35 -5.11 6.00
CA ARG A 115 17.38 -5.02 7.05
C ARG A 115 17.00 -4.00 8.12
N THR A 116 16.47 -2.84 7.73
CA THR A 116 16.01 -1.82 8.67
C THR A 116 14.82 -2.31 9.49
N ALA A 117 13.84 -2.94 8.86
CA ALA A 117 12.69 -3.50 9.56
C ALA A 117 13.09 -4.63 10.53
N THR A 118 14.01 -5.52 10.13
CA THR A 118 14.56 -6.57 11.03
C THR A 118 15.35 -5.97 12.18
N LYS A 119 16.07 -4.86 11.99
CA LYS A 119 16.74 -4.15 13.08
C LYS A 119 15.72 -3.60 14.09
N SER A 120 14.62 -3.03 13.63
CA SER A 120 13.53 -2.59 14.52
C SER A 120 12.94 -3.76 15.32
N LEU A 121 12.69 -4.90 14.66
CA LEU A 121 12.22 -6.12 15.33
C LEU A 121 13.22 -6.63 16.37
N ALA A 122 14.52 -6.63 16.06
CA ALA A 122 15.55 -7.06 17.00
C ALA A 122 15.58 -6.19 18.25
N ASN A 123 15.48 -4.87 18.09
CA ASN A 123 15.38 -3.95 19.21
C ASN A 123 14.13 -4.23 20.05
N GLU A 124 12.98 -4.49 19.43
CA GLU A 124 11.75 -4.78 20.16
C GLU A 124 11.84 -6.11 20.92
N VAL A 125 12.32 -7.18 20.28
CA VAL A 125 12.50 -8.50 20.90
C VAL A 125 13.39 -8.43 22.13
N MET A 126 14.44 -7.60 22.14
CA MET A 126 15.33 -7.43 23.29
C MET A 126 14.66 -6.74 24.48
N ASN A 127 13.69 -5.84 24.21
CA ASN A 127 13.08 -5.00 25.24
C ASN A 127 11.68 -5.48 25.65
N ASN A 128 11.08 -6.38 24.87
CA ASN A 128 9.69 -6.81 25.04
C ASN A 128 9.56 -8.35 24.99
N PRO A 129 9.49 -9.00 26.17
CA PRO A 129 9.35 -10.46 26.26
C PRO A 129 8.11 -11.01 25.55
N GLU A 130 7.02 -10.25 25.44
CA GLU A 130 5.80 -10.71 24.75
C GLU A 130 6.01 -10.81 23.24
N ILE A 131 6.79 -9.91 22.65
CA ILE A 131 7.19 -10.02 21.25
C ILE A 131 8.14 -11.20 21.07
N ALA A 132 9.11 -11.39 21.96
CA ALA A 132 10.05 -12.50 21.90
C ALA A 132 9.36 -13.88 21.92
N LYS A 133 8.29 -14.05 22.71
CA LYS A 133 7.51 -15.30 22.80
C LYS A 133 6.83 -15.73 21.50
N GLN A 134 6.67 -14.82 20.53
CA GLN A 134 6.08 -15.15 19.23
C GLN A 134 7.04 -15.95 18.32
N PHE A 135 8.32 -16.00 18.66
CA PHE A 135 9.38 -16.56 17.82
C PHE A 135 10.04 -17.77 18.46
N THR A 136 10.47 -18.71 17.61
CA THR A 136 11.28 -19.86 18.06
C THR A 136 12.69 -19.41 18.43
N LYS A 137 13.45 -20.26 19.14
CA LYS A 137 14.85 -19.99 19.45
C LYS A 137 15.69 -19.69 18.20
N LEU A 138 15.50 -20.44 17.12
CA LEU A 138 16.20 -20.23 15.86
C LEU A 138 15.83 -18.89 15.22
N GLN A 139 14.55 -18.51 15.26
CA GLN A 139 14.09 -17.22 14.75
C GLN A 139 14.65 -16.05 15.57
N LEU A 140 14.72 -16.19 16.90
CA LEU A 140 15.36 -15.19 17.77
C LEU A 140 16.85 -15.02 17.46
N GLU A 141 17.56 -16.12 17.22
CA GLU A 141 18.97 -16.09 16.77
C GLU A 141 19.10 -15.39 15.41
N GLN A 142 18.22 -15.66 14.45
CA GLN A 142 18.20 -14.96 13.15
C GLN A 142 17.94 -13.46 13.32
N ILE A 143 16.93 -13.09 14.10
CA ILE A 143 16.54 -11.71 14.38
C ILE A 143 17.72 -10.94 15.00
N SER A 144 18.38 -11.51 16.01
CA SER A 144 19.56 -10.89 16.66
C SER A 144 20.73 -10.64 15.70
N ARG A 145 20.81 -11.40 14.60
CA ARG A 145 21.82 -11.25 13.54
C ARG A 145 21.37 -10.33 12.41
N GLY A 146 20.20 -9.70 12.53
CA GLY A 146 19.62 -8.86 11.48
C GLY A 146 19.08 -9.63 10.28
N ILE A 147 18.82 -10.94 10.44
CA ILE A 147 18.28 -11.82 9.40
C ILE A 147 16.77 -11.93 9.62
N THR A 148 15.98 -11.76 8.56
CA THR A 148 14.52 -11.99 8.62
C THR A 148 14.26 -13.43 9.09
N PRO A 149 13.44 -13.63 10.13
CA PRO A 149 13.21 -14.96 10.70
C PRO A 149 12.61 -15.91 9.66
N GLU A 150 13.04 -17.17 9.67
CA GLU A 150 12.59 -18.18 8.72
C GLU A 150 11.07 -18.38 8.78
N GLY A 151 10.47 -18.64 7.63
CA GLY A 151 9.01 -18.70 7.46
C GLY A 151 8.36 -17.32 7.26
N TYR A 152 9.05 -16.22 7.57
CA TYR A 152 8.50 -14.87 7.46
C TYR A 152 9.15 -14.03 6.35
N THR A 153 8.37 -13.08 5.84
CA THR A 153 8.81 -12.06 4.90
C THR A 153 8.30 -10.69 5.33
N TRP A 154 9.01 -9.66 4.92
CA TRP A 154 8.57 -8.29 5.11
C TRP A 154 7.63 -7.87 3.98
N HIS A 155 6.40 -7.57 4.36
CA HIS A 155 5.39 -7.03 3.48
C HIS A 155 5.34 -5.50 3.61
N HIS A 156 5.50 -4.81 2.49
CA HIS A 156 5.17 -3.38 2.39
C HIS A 156 3.66 -3.20 2.43
N HIS A 157 3.14 -2.58 3.48
CA HIS A 157 1.72 -2.25 3.62
C HIS A 157 1.35 -1.05 2.73
N GLN A 158 0.07 -0.86 2.40
CA GLN A 158 -0.38 0.28 1.58
C GLN A 158 -0.13 1.64 2.25
N ASP A 159 -0.17 1.69 3.57
CA ASP A 159 0.22 2.88 4.32
C ASP A 159 1.72 3.12 4.14
N THR A 160 2.08 4.32 3.69
CA THR A 160 3.47 4.71 3.39
C THR A 160 4.40 4.36 4.54
N GLY A 161 5.52 3.70 4.23
CA GLY A 161 6.58 3.38 5.21
C GLY A 161 6.27 2.23 6.17
N ARG A 162 5.01 1.77 6.25
CA ARG A 162 4.63 0.67 7.15
C ARG A 162 5.07 -0.68 6.57
N MET A 163 5.83 -1.41 7.37
CA MET A 163 6.31 -2.76 7.09
C MET A 163 5.68 -3.74 8.06
N GLN A 164 5.26 -4.90 7.56
CA GLN A 164 4.64 -5.95 8.36
C GLN A 164 5.42 -7.26 8.19
N LEU A 165 5.73 -7.94 9.28
CA LEU A 165 6.32 -9.26 9.25
C LEU A 165 5.21 -10.31 9.16
N VAL A 166 5.10 -10.97 8.01
CA VAL A 166 3.99 -11.88 7.68
C VAL A 166 4.48 -13.24 7.21
N ASP A 167 3.65 -14.27 7.30
CA ASP A 167 3.96 -15.61 6.79
C ASP A 167 4.27 -15.56 5.28
N SER A 168 5.44 -16.09 4.89
CA SER A 168 5.94 -16.02 3.52
C SER A 168 5.10 -16.81 2.53
N ALA A 169 4.61 -17.97 2.95
CA ALA A 169 3.84 -18.85 2.08
C ALA A 169 2.44 -18.27 1.82
N ILE A 170 1.80 -17.73 2.85
CA ILE A 170 0.52 -17.02 2.75
C ILE A 170 0.68 -15.75 1.91
N HIS A 171 1.71 -14.96 2.15
CA HIS A 171 2.00 -13.74 1.37
C HIS A 171 2.17 -14.05 -0.12
N ALA A 172 3.03 -15.02 -0.45
CA ALA A 172 3.29 -15.42 -1.84
C ALA A 172 2.04 -15.97 -2.55
N LYS A 173 1.24 -16.80 -1.86
CA LYS A 173 0.03 -17.43 -2.43
C LYS A 173 -1.15 -16.46 -2.55
N THR A 174 -1.20 -15.40 -1.72
CA THR A 174 -2.30 -14.42 -1.75
C THR A 174 -2.22 -13.53 -2.99
N GLY A 175 -1.00 -13.20 -3.44
CA GLY A 175 -0.75 -12.50 -4.70
C GLY A 175 -1.48 -11.15 -4.82
N HIS A 176 -0.83 -10.07 -4.41
CA HIS A 176 -1.45 -8.74 -4.28
C HIS A 176 -0.52 -7.63 -4.78
N THR A 177 -1.07 -6.43 -4.94
CA THR A 177 -0.28 -5.19 -5.02
C THR A 177 0.03 -4.74 -3.59
N GLY A 178 1.31 -4.68 -3.23
CA GLY A 178 1.76 -4.18 -1.92
C GLY A 178 2.30 -2.76 -2.00
N GLY A 179 2.57 -2.16 -0.84
CA GLY A 179 3.13 -0.80 -0.70
C GLY A 179 4.44 -0.54 -1.43
N ARG A 180 5.17 -1.60 -1.80
CA ARG A 180 6.38 -1.47 -2.62
C ARG A 180 6.08 -0.79 -3.96
N SER A 181 4.96 -1.12 -4.58
CA SER A 181 4.52 -0.50 -5.85
C SER A 181 3.86 0.87 -5.64
N ILE A 182 3.51 1.24 -4.40
CA ILE A 182 2.80 2.48 -4.11
C ILE A 182 3.80 3.57 -3.69
N TRP A 183 4.64 3.24 -2.72
CA TRP A 183 5.57 4.19 -2.11
C TRP A 183 7.00 3.67 -2.06
N GLY A 184 7.25 2.38 -2.22
CA GLY A 184 8.58 1.77 -2.05
C GLY A 184 9.58 2.00 -3.19
N GLY A 185 9.20 2.76 -4.23
CA GLY A 185 10.04 3.06 -5.39
C GLY A 185 10.15 1.86 -6.33
N GLY A 186 9.10 1.58 -7.11
CA GLY A 186 8.97 0.44 -8.02
C GLY A 186 10.23 0.08 -8.84
N ARG A 187 10.30 -1.14 -9.37
CA ARG A 187 11.50 -1.64 -10.08
C ARG A 187 11.92 -0.64 -11.17
N LYS A 188 13.14 -0.09 -11.08
CA LYS A 188 13.76 0.62 -12.21
C LYS A 188 13.75 -0.31 -13.42
N ILE A 189 13.15 0.11 -14.52
CA ILE A 189 13.34 -0.53 -15.83
C ILE A 189 14.86 -0.62 -16.06
N ARG A 190 15.37 -1.84 -16.26
CA ARG A 190 16.64 -1.99 -16.95
C ARG A 190 16.39 -1.55 -18.38
N SER A 191 16.74 -0.32 -18.70
CA SER A 191 16.80 0.17 -20.08
C SER A 191 17.54 -0.88 -20.89
N GLY A 192 16.89 -1.40 -21.93
CA GLY A 192 17.47 -2.40 -22.82
C GLY A 192 18.88 -2.01 -23.25
N ARG A 193 19.76 -3.01 -23.33
CA ARG A 193 21.01 -2.86 -24.06
C ARG A 193 20.63 -2.49 -25.49
N GLY A 194 21.07 -1.32 -25.94
CA GLY A 194 21.23 -1.09 -27.36
C GLY A 194 22.30 -2.04 -27.87
N GLU A 195 21.91 -2.91 -28.79
CA GLU A 195 22.78 -3.42 -29.84
C GLU A 195 22.48 -2.61 -31.11
#